data_AF-A0A409Y988-F1
#
_entry.id   AF-A0A409Y988-F1
#
_cell.length_a   1.000
_cell.length_b   1.000
_cell.length_c   1.000
_cell.angle_alpha   90.00
_cell.angle_beta   90.00
_cell.angle_gamma   90.00
#
_symmetry.space_group_name_H-M   'P 1'
#
loop_
_entity.id
_entity.type
_entity.pdbx_description
1 polymer ?
#
loop_
_entity_poly.entity_id
_entity_poly.type
_entity_poly.pdbx_seq_one_letter_code
_entity_poly.pdbx_strand_id
1 'polypeptide(L)'
;MSNQITIVWADAAKEDIKGKTAKDFGGVDPTTFHEQKVQQYWTANHAKPEIKEATKARIRRGAHPGGSDVNEPDHITVSFRKGAKELKTEHVYTNR
;
A
#
# COMPACT_ATOMS: atom_id res chain seq x y z
N MET A 1 -14.89 -15.43 8.31
CA MET A 1 -15.07 -14.03 7.85
C MET A 1 -13.71 -13.56 7.36
N SER A 2 -13.59 -13.21 6.09
CA SER A 2 -12.34 -12.64 5.56
C SER A 2 -12.13 -11.28 6.20
N ASN A 3 -11.11 -11.17 7.05
CA ASN A 3 -10.78 -9.92 7.71
C ASN A 3 -10.24 -8.98 6.61
N GLN A 4 -10.95 -7.88 6.31
CA GLN A 4 -10.56 -6.93 5.27
C GLN A 4 -10.20 -5.59 5.94
N ILE A 5 -9.10 -4.98 5.53
CA ILE A 5 -8.70 -3.67 6.06
C ILE A 5 -9.35 -2.56 5.24
N THR A 6 -9.78 -1.48 5.91
CA THR A 6 -10.25 -0.29 5.19
C THR A 6 -9.08 0.40 4.52
N ILE A 7 -9.11 0.55 3.20
CA ILE A 7 -8.05 1.22 2.44
C ILE A 7 -8.49 2.63 2.08
N VAL A 8 -7.60 3.61 2.27
CA VAL A 8 -7.82 5.01 1.88
C VAL A 8 -6.60 5.56 1.18
N TRP A 9 -6.82 6.50 0.25
CA TRP A 9 -5.78 7.07 -0.58
C TRP A 9 -5.47 8.51 -0.17
N ALA A 10 -4.19 8.83 -0.03
CA ALA A 10 -3.74 10.22 -0.02
C ALA A 10 -3.74 10.77 -1.46
N ASP A 11 -3.86 12.09 -1.63
CA ASP A 11 -3.88 12.69 -2.97
C ASP A 11 -2.55 12.51 -3.70
N ALA A 12 -1.43 12.56 -2.98
CA ALA A 12 -0.12 12.23 -3.56
C ALA A 12 -0.09 10.81 -4.16
N ALA A 13 -0.72 9.84 -3.50
CA ALA A 13 -0.79 8.48 -4.02
C ALA A 13 -1.64 8.36 -5.29
N LYS A 14 -2.70 9.17 -5.40
CA LYS A 14 -3.51 9.24 -6.62
C LYS A 14 -2.73 9.87 -7.77
N GLU A 15 -1.96 10.92 -7.49
CA GLU A 15 -1.09 11.55 -8.49
C GLU A 15 0.04 10.60 -8.94
N ASP A 16 0.63 9.80 -8.05
CA ASP A 16 1.66 8.82 -8.41
C ASP A 16 1.15 7.79 -9.47
N ILE A 17 -0.14 7.43 -9.43
CA ILE A 17 -0.74 6.47 -10.37
C ILE A 17 -1.50 7.13 -11.52
N LYS A 18 -1.52 8.46 -11.57
CA LYS A 18 -2.27 9.21 -12.58
C LYS A 18 -1.65 9.00 -13.96
N GLY A 19 -2.49 8.69 -14.93
CA GLY A 19 -2.06 8.38 -16.30
C GLY A 19 -1.38 7.01 -16.46
N LYS A 20 -1.25 6.23 -15.38
CA LYS A 20 -0.88 4.82 -15.48
C LYS A 20 -2.08 3.98 -15.89
N THR A 21 -1.81 2.86 -16.52
CA THR A 21 -2.81 1.97 -17.12
C THR A 21 -2.64 0.55 -16.59
N ALA A 22 -3.62 -0.31 -16.86
CA ALA A 22 -3.53 -1.72 -16.46
C ALA A 22 -2.26 -2.42 -16.99
N LYS A 23 -1.75 -2.01 -18.16
CA LYS A 23 -0.51 -2.54 -18.74
C LYS A 23 0.71 -2.34 -17.82
N ASP A 24 0.75 -1.23 -17.09
CA ASP A 24 1.84 -0.92 -16.15
C ASP A 24 1.80 -1.79 -14.88
N PHE A 25 0.69 -2.50 -14.64
CA PHE A 25 0.46 -3.32 -13.45
C PHE A 25 0.05 -4.76 -13.81
N GLY A 26 0.59 -5.30 -14.92
CA GLY A 26 0.38 -6.71 -15.29
C GLY A 26 -1.05 -7.05 -15.73
N GLY A 27 -1.78 -6.07 -16.27
CA GLY A 27 -3.16 -6.22 -16.72
C GLY A 27 -4.23 -5.90 -15.67
N VAL A 28 -3.83 -5.45 -14.47
CA VAL A 28 -4.75 -5.08 -13.39
C VAL A 28 -4.89 -3.56 -13.32
N ASP A 29 -6.11 -3.06 -13.13
CA ASP A 29 -6.35 -1.63 -12.89
C ASP A 29 -5.41 -1.09 -11.78
N PRO A 30 -4.77 0.09 -11.96
CA PRO A 30 -3.80 0.61 -11.00
C PRO A 30 -4.34 0.67 -9.57
N THR A 31 -5.56 1.18 -9.36
CA THR A 31 -6.16 1.29 -8.03
C THR A 31 -6.34 -0.10 -7.42
N THR A 32 -6.93 -1.01 -8.18
CA THR A 32 -7.19 -2.40 -7.79
C THR A 32 -5.90 -3.13 -7.42
N PHE A 33 -4.84 -2.98 -8.22
CA PHE A 33 -3.53 -3.59 -7.95
C PHE A 33 -2.98 -3.17 -6.58
N HIS A 34 -3.02 -1.87 -6.28
CA HIS A 34 -2.48 -1.37 -5.02
C HIS A 34 -3.30 -1.86 -3.83
N GLU A 35 -4.64 -1.80 -3.93
CA GLU A 35 -5.51 -2.26 -2.87
C GLU A 35 -5.32 -3.76 -2.58
N GLN A 36 -5.15 -4.57 -3.63
CA GLN A 36 -4.82 -5.99 -3.50
C GLN A 36 -3.46 -6.20 -2.81
N LYS A 37 -2.41 -5.47 -3.20
CA LYS A 37 -1.09 -5.58 -2.56
C LYS A 37 -1.12 -5.19 -1.10
N VAL A 38 -1.81 -4.10 -0.75
CA VAL A 38 -1.96 -3.66 0.64
C VAL A 38 -2.75 -4.67 1.46
N GLN A 39 -3.85 -5.20 0.91
CA GLN A 39 -4.65 -6.23 1.58
C GLN A 39 -3.85 -7.51 1.77
N GLN A 40 -3.09 -7.96 0.76
CA GLN A 40 -2.23 -9.15 0.86
C GLN A 40 -1.15 -8.96 1.92
N TYR A 41 -0.47 -7.81 1.92
CA TYR A 41 0.52 -7.49 2.95
C TYR A 41 -0.11 -7.52 4.34
N TRP A 42 -1.26 -6.87 4.53
CA TRP A 42 -1.93 -6.84 5.82
C TRP A 42 -2.34 -8.24 6.25
N THR A 43 -2.97 -9.04 5.38
CA THR A 43 -3.33 -10.43 5.71
C THR A 43 -2.11 -11.24 6.16
N ALA A 44 -0.97 -11.09 5.49
CA ALA A 44 0.27 -11.80 5.84
C ALA A 44 0.93 -11.30 7.13
N ASN A 45 0.70 -10.03 7.52
CA ASN A 45 1.47 -9.37 8.59
C ASN A 45 0.61 -8.86 9.76
N HIS A 46 -0.72 -8.95 9.72
CA HIS A 46 -1.61 -8.39 10.75
C HIS A 46 -1.51 -9.09 12.10
N ALA A 47 -0.75 -10.18 12.24
CA ALA A 47 -0.43 -10.75 13.54
C ALA A 47 0.72 -10.01 14.25
N LYS A 48 1.49 -9.19 13.52
CA LYS A 48 2.64 -8.45 14.07
C LYS A 48 2.19 -7.42 15.11
N PRO A 49 2.88 -7.30 16.27
CA PRO A 49 2.49 -6.37 17.33
C PRO A 49 2.33 -4.91 16.87
N GLU A 50 3.11 -4.47 15.88
CA GLU A 50 3.11 -3.09 15.38
C GLU A 50 1.86 -2.73 14.58
N ILE A 51 1.16 -3.71 13.99
CA ILE A 51 0.01 -3.46 13.12
C ILE A 51 -1.21 -4.32 13.43
N LYS A 52 -1.18 -5.17 14.46
CA LYS A 52 -2.29 -6.07 14.82
C LYS A 52 -3.60 -5.37 15.16
N GLU A 53 -3.53 -4.13 15.62
CA GLU A 53 -4.72 -3.33 15.92
C GLU A 53 -5.13 -2.39 14.78
N ALA A 54 -4.47 -2.49 13.62
CA ALA A 54 -4.78 -1.66 12.48
C ALA A 54 -6.15 -2.00 11.92
N THR A 55 -7.02 -0.99 11.84
CA THR A 55 -8.34 -1.08 11.21
C THR A 55 -8.38 -0.37 9.87
N LYS A 56 -7.34 0.42 9.55
CA LYS A 56 -7.25 1.21 8.33
C LYS A 56 -5.82 1.23 7.80
N ALA A 57 -5.68 1.13 6.48
CA ALA A 57 -4.44 1.33 5.76
C ALA A 57 -4.57 2.59 4.88
N ARG A 58 -3.67 3.56 5.07
CA ARG A 58 -3.60 4.75 4.23
C ARG A 58 -2.45 4.60 3.25
N ILE A 59 -2.76 4.49 1.97
CA ILE A 59 -1.78 4.57 0.89
C ILE A 59 -1.32 6.03 0.79
N ARG A 60 -0.08 6.30 1.21
CA ARG A 60 0.52 7.64 1.25
C ARG A 60 1.17 8.02 -0.06
N ARG A 61 1.82 7.04 -0.69
CA ARG A 61 2.38 7.11 -2.04
C ARG A 61 1.88 5.91 -2.81
N GLY A 62 1.57 6.12 -4.09
CA GLY A 62 1.36 5.02 -5.02
C GLY A 62 2.67 4.27 -5.23
N ALA A 63 2.68 3.34 -6.16
CA ALA A 63 3.90 2.63 -6.46
C ALA A 63 4.92 3.55 -7.13
N HIS A 64 6.12 3.58 -6.56
CA HIS A 64 7.22 4.42 -6.99
C HIS A 64 8.56 3.73 -6.72
N PRO A 65 9.60 4.07 -7.50
CA PRO A 65 10.96 3.65 -7.19
C PRO A 65 11.40 4.26 -5.86
N GLY A 66 12.34 3.60 -5.20
CA GLY A 66 12.98 4.15 -4.00
C GLY A 66 13.59 5.52 -4.22
N GLY A 67 13.70 6.28 -3.12
CA GLY A 67 14.16 7.67 -3.17
C GLY A 67 15.67 7.75 -3.40
N SER A 68 16.44 7.61 -2.31
CA SER A 68 17.89 7.83 -2.32
C SER A 68 18.70 6.59 -2.70
N ASP A 69 18.12 5.40 -2.60
CA ASP A 69 18.75 4.15 -3.00
C ASP A 69 18.19 3.73 -4.37
N VAL A 70 19.06 3.77 -5.37
CA VAL A 70 18.72 3.37 -6.75
C VAL A 70 18.40 1.88 -6.89
N ASN A 71 18.76 1.06 -5.90
CA ASN A 71 18.49 -0.38 -5.89
C ASN A 71 17.25 -0.74 -5.05
N GLU A 72 16.60 0.21 -4.38
CA GLU A 72 15.40 -0.08 -3.62
C GLU A 72 14.26 -0.48 -4.59
N PRO A 73 13.65 -1.67 -4.41
CA PRO A 73 12.58 -2.12 -5.29
C PRO A 73 11.35 -1.21 -5.25
N ASP A 74 10.61 -1.18 -6.34
CA ASP A 74 9.34 -0.45 -6.45
C ASP A 74 8.36 -0.89 -5.35
N HIS A 75 7.80 0.09 -4.64
CA HIS A 75 6.96 -0.17 -3.48
C HIS A 75 5.86 0.89 -3.31
N ILE A 76 4.86 0.53 -2.53
CA ILE A 76 3.78 1.41 -2.08
C ILE A 76 4.09 1.82 -0.64
N THR A 77 4.10 3.11 -0.34
CA THR A 77 4.23 3.57 1.06
C THR A 77 2.86 3.56 1.73
N VAL A 78 2.69 2.76 2.78
CA VAL A 78 1.41 2.58 3.47
C VAL A 78 1.55 2.84 4.96
N SER A 79 0.65 3.64 5.52
CA SER A 79 0.53 3.80 6.97
C SER A 79 -0.65 3.00 7.52
N PHE A 80 -0.37 2.06 8.41
CA PHE A 80 -1.36 1.29 9.15
C PHE A 80 -1.82 2.08 10.39
N ARG A 81 -3.14 2.13 10.62
CA ARG A 81 -3.77 3.03 11.58
C ARG A 81 -4.87 2.35 12.39
N LYS A 82 -5.02 2.79 13.64
CA LYS A 82 -6.18 2.50 14.51
C LYS A 82 -6.93 3.81 14.75
N GLY A 83 -8.05 3.99 14.05
CA GLY A 83 -8.75 5.29 14.03
C GLY A 83 -7.88 6.39 13.42
N ALA A 84 -7.62 7.47 14.17
CA ALA A 84 -6.75 8.57 13.75
C ALA A 84 -5.25 8.32 14.03
N LYS A 85 -4.93 7.37 14.93
CA LYS A 85 -3.55 7.08 15.35
C LYS A 85 -2.83 6.26 14.29
N GLU A 86 -1.66 6.72 13.86
CA GLU A 86 -0.72 5.94 13.08
C GLU A 86 0.02 4.95 13.97
N LEU A 87 0.05 3.68 13.57
CA LEU A 87 0.75 2.62 14.28
C LEU A 87 2.13 2.38 13.68
N LYS A 88 2.17 2.25 12.35
CA LYS A 88 3.40 1.96 11.60
C LYS A 88 3.25 2.41 10.14
N THR A 89 4.36 2.81 9.54
CA THR A 89 4.48 2.99 8.09
C THR A 89 5.39 1.89 7.53
N GLU A 90 4.93 1.27 6.44
CA GLU A 90 5.55 0.11 5.79
C GLU A 90 5.71 0.36 4.28
N HIS A 91 6.75 -0.25 3.70
CA HIS A 91 6.94 -0.35 2.26
C HIS A 91 6.35 -1.67 1.78
N VAL A 92 5.27 -1.60 1.01
CA VAL A 92 4.62 -2.77 0.41
C VAL A 92 5.18 -2.95 -1.00
N TYR A 93 6.16 -3.85 -1.14
CA TYR A 93 6.85 -4.09 -2.40
C TYR A 93 5.90 -4.63 -3.47
N THR A 94 5.98 -4.06 -4.67
CA THR A 94 5.08 -4.37 -5.78
C THR A 94 5.54 -5.61 -6.54
N ASN A 95 6.84 -5.89 -6.54
CA ASN A 95 7.52 -6.93 -7.33
C ASN A 95 7.15 -6.84 -8.81
N ARG A 96 7.09 -5.62 -9.36
CA ARG A 96 6.91 -5.36 -10.78
C ARG A 96 8.23 -5.42 -11.55
#